data_AF-A0A382FAQ7-F1
#
_entry.id   AF-A0A382FAQ7-F1
#
_cell.length_a   1.000
_cell.length_b   1.000
_cell.length_c   1.000
_cell.angle_alpha   90.00
_cell.angle_beta   90.00
_cell.angle_gamma   90.00
#
_symmetry.space_group_name_H-M   'P 1'
#
loop_
_entity.id
_entity.type
_entity.pdbx_description
1 polymer ?
#
loop_
_entity_poly.entity_id
_entity_poly.type
_entity_poly.pdbx_seq_one_letter_code
_entity_poly.pdbx_strand_id
1 'polypeptide(L)' 'MQRIILDTDPGVDDALAIALAINSSGLKLEAVTTVNGNVSVIIVPVTFH' A
#
# COMPACT_ATOMS: atom_id res chain seq x y z
N MET A 1 4.47 -10.14 20.30
CA MET A 1 4.36 -10.04 18.83
C MET A 1 2.94 -9.61 18.50
N GLN A 2 2.76 -8.41 17.97
CA GLN A 2 1.47 -7.84 17.61
C GLN A 2 1.16 -8.14 16.14
N ARG A 3 -0.02 -8.68 15.88
CA ARG A 3 -0.49 -8.98 14.52
C ARG A 3 -1.17 -7.74 13.95
N ILE A 4 -0.84 -7.39 12.72
CA ILE A 4 -1.36 -6.18 12.07
C ILE A 4 -1.85 -6.49 10.65
N ILE A 5 -2.85 -5.72 10.22
CA ILE A 5 -3.26 -5.58 8.82
C ILE A 5 -2.94 -4.13 8.44
N LEU A 6 -2.26 -3.94 7.32
CA LEU A 6 -1.92 -2.61 6.82
C LEU A 6 -2.91 -2.24 5.72
N ASP A 7 -3.74 -1.23 5.96
CA ASP A 7 -4.69 -0.69 4.98
C ASP A 7 -4.19 0.69 4.53
N THR A 8 -3.97 0.88 3.22
CA THR A 8 -3.31 2.08 2.71
C THR A 8 -3.74 2.47 1.28
N ASP A 9 -3.58 3.74 0.89
CA ASP A 9 -3.64 4.21 -0.49
C ASP A 9 -2.24 4.31 -1.13
N PRO A 10 -1.85 3.35 -1.99
CA PRO A 10 -0.44 3.11 -2.30
C PRO A 10 0.33 4.33 -2.85
N GLY A 11 1.29 4.79 -2.05
CA GLY A 11 2.30 5.81 -2.32
C GLY A 11 3.71 5.38 -1.87
N VAL A 12 4.67 6.32 -1.92
CA VAL A 12 6.08 6.06 -1.59
C VAL A 12 6.29 5.83 -0.09
N ASP A 13 5.54 6.55 0.72
CA ASP A 13 5.48 6.45 2.18
C ASP A 13 4.95 5.09 2.66
N ASP A 14 4.06 4.45 1.91
CA ASP A 14 3.53 3.12 2.25
C ASP A 14 4.54 2.01 2.03
N ALA A 15 5.37 2.14 0.99
CA ALA A 15 6.47 1.22 0.76
C ALA A 15 7.44 1.23 1.95
N LEU A 16 7.69 2.40 2.55
CA LEU A 16 8.49 2.52 3.76
C LEU A 16 7.79 1.88 4.97
N ALA A 17 6.49 2.10 5.13
CA ALA A 17 5.71 1.50 6.22
C ALA A 17 5.73 -0.04 6.17
N ILE A 18 5.58 -0.62 4.97
CA ILE A 18 5.69 -2.07 4.74
C ILE A 18 7.11 -2.57 5.09
N ALA A 19 8.15 -1.88 4.62
CA ALA A 19 9.53 -2.27 4.89
C ALA A 19 9.87 -2.24 6.39
N LEU A 20 9.36 -1.26 7.13
CA LEU A 20 9.51 -1.18 8.58
C LEU A 20 8.71 -2.27 9.31
N ALA A 21 7.48 -2.54 8.86
CA ALA A 21 6.60 -3.54 9.45
C ALA A 21 7.19 -4.95 9.34
N ILE A 22 7.76 -5.31 8.19
CA ILE A 22 8.36 -6.64 7.94
C ILE A 22 9.67 -6.82 8.73
N ASN A 23 10.46 -5.76 8.91
CA ASN A 23 11.72 -5.83 9.65
C ASN A 23 11.57 -5.72 11.17
N SER A 24 10.36 -5.44 11.67
CA SER A 24 10.12 -5.32 13.11
C SER A 24 9.91 -6.69 13.75
N SER A 25 10.78 -7.06 14.69
CA SER A 25 10.64 -8.29 15.50
C SER A 25 9.40 -8.27 16.43
N GLY A 26 8.82 -7.09 16.64
CA GLY A 26 7.60 -6.91 17.43
C GLY A 26 6.31 -7.11 16.65
N LEU A 27 6.35 -7.08 15.32
CA LEU A 27 5.18 -7.09 14.47
C LEU A 27 5.09 -8.37 13.62
N LYS A 28 3.86 -8.75 13.29
CA LYS A 28 3.56 -9.75 12.28
C LYS A 28 2.53 -9.18 11.33
N LEU A 29 2.98 -8.82 10.14
CA LEU A 29 2.12 -8.35 9.05
C LEU A 29 1.38 -9.55 8.45
N GLU A 30 0.06 -9.58 8.59
CA GLU A 30 -0.78 -10.71 8.14
C GLU A 30 -1.40 -10.47 6.77
N ALA A 31 -1.68 -9.21 6.45
CA ALA A 31 -2.24 -8.80 5.17
C ALA A 31 -1.92 -7.32 4.89
N VAL A 32 -1.86 -6.98 3.61
CA VAL A 32 -1.87 -5.60 3.11
C VAL A 32 -3.12 -5.45 2.27
N THR A 33 -3.94 -4.47 2.59
CA THR A 33 -5.11 -4.07 1.81
C THR A 33 -4.90 -2.67 1.26
N THR A 34 -5.46 -2.42 0.08
CA THR A 34 -5.34 -1.11 -0.57
C THR A 34 -6.70 -0.48 -0.72
N VAL A 35 -6.81 0.80 -0.38
CA VAL A 35 -7.95 1.64 -0.76
C VAL A 35 -7.55 2.52 -1.93
N ASN A 36 -8.51 2.89 -2.77
CA ASN A 36 -8.30 3.96 -3.75
C ASN A 36 -8.26 5.30 -3.02
N GLY A 37 -7.09 5.72 -2.54
CA GLY A 37 -6.92 7.07 -2.01
C GLY A 37 -6.62 8.07 -3.12
N ASN A 38 -7.35 9.18 -3.05
CA ASN A 38 -7.19 10.54 -3.60
C ASN A 38 -6.53 10.83 -4.98
N VAL A 39 -5.88 9.90 -5.66
CA VAL A 39 -5.36 10.09 -7.03
C VAL A 39 -6.34 9.45 -8.01
N SER A 40 -6.98 10.29 -8.82
CA SER A 40 -7.85 9.85 -9.91
C SER A 40 -7.08 8.91 -10.84
N VAL A 41 -7.65 7.72 -11.11
CA VAL A 41 -7.18 6.86 -12.20
C VAL A 41 -7.26 7.68 -13.48
N ILE A 42 -6.12 8.11 -14.02
CA ILE A 42 -6.07 8.75 -15.33
C ILE A 42 -6.46 7.66 -16.34
N ILE A 43 -7.71 7.70 -16.79
CA ILE A 43 -8.14 6.99 -18.00
C ILE A 43 -7.50 7.75 -19.15
N VAL A 44 -6.35 7.30 -19.62
CA VAL A 44 -5.84 7.73 -20.93
C VAL A 44 -6.60 6.93 -21.97
N PRO A 45 -7.50 7.53 -22.78
CA PRO A 45 -8.03 6.82 -23.93
C PRO A 45 -6.85 6.54 -24.86
N VAL A 46 -6.55 5.26 -25.08
CA VAL A 46 -5.64 4.85 -26.15
C VAL A 46 -6.37 5.11 -27.47
N THR A 47 -6.29 6.34 -27.96
CA THR A 47 -6.66 6.65 -29.33
C THR A 47 -5.56 6.10 -30.22
N PHE A 48 -5.80 4.95 -30.85
CA PHE A 48 -5.00 4.52 -31.98
C PHE A 48 -5.20 5.54 -33.11
N HIS A 49 -4.16 6.31 -33.42
CA HIS A 49 -3.97 7.03 -34.68
C HIS A 49 -2.75 6.45 -35.37
#